data_AF-A0A255PUZ6-F1
#
_entry.id   AF-A0A255PUZ6-F1
#
_cell.length_a   1.000
_cell.length_b   1.000
_cell.length_c   1.000
_cell.angle_alpha   90.00
_cell.angle_beta   90.00
_cell.angle_gamma   90.00
#
_symmetry.space_group_name_H-M   'P 1'
#
loop_
_entity.id
_entity.type
_entity.pdbx_description
1 polymer ?
#
loop_
_entity_poly.entity_id
_entity_poly.type
_entity_poly.pdbx_seq_one_letter_code
_entity_poly.pdbx_strand_id
1 'polypeptide(L)' 'MRIEMIQRAADVLFDVPDEMHEEIILLIDAVTHDARTRAPDLAAAFGEWCWLVYTVHGDVVEVLDVGCAR' A
#
# COMPACT_ATOMS: atom_id res chain seq x y z
N MET A 1 11.35 2.39 7.59
CA MET A 1 10.59 1.17 7.32
C MET A 1 10.88 0.72 5.91
N ARG A 2 11.05 -0.58 5.69
CA ARG A 2 11.16 -1.21 4.38
C ARG A 2 9.77 -1.55 3.89
N ILE A 3 9.51 -1.39 2.61
CA ILE A 3 8.28 -1.86 1.97
C ILE A 3 8.62 -3.13 1.20
N GLU A 4 7.83 -4.17 1.40
CA GLU A 4 7.84 -5.36 0.57
C GLU A 4 6.46 -5.49 -0.08
N MET A 5 6.42 -5.86 -1.35
CA MET A 5 5.17 -6.10 -2.07
C MET A 5 5.21 -7.50 -2.63
N ILE A 6 4.11 -8.23 -2.48
CA ILE A 6 3.95 -9.48 -3.23
C ILE A 6 3.85 -9.18 -4.72
N GLN A 7 4.33 -10.10 -5.56
CA GLN A 7 4.38 -9.90 -7.01
C GLN A 7 3.03 -9.46 -7.58
N ARG A 8 1.94 -10.10 -7.16
CA ARG A 8 0.59 -9.76 -7.62
C ARG A 8 0.21 -8.30 -7.35
N ALA A 9 0.56 -7.76 -6.18
CA ALA A 9 0.28 -6.37 -5.85
C ALA A 9 1.20 -5.41 -6.64
N ALA A 10 2.46 -5.81 -6.87
CA ALA A 10 3.38 -5.04 -7.70
C ALA A 10 2.96 -5.01 -9.17
N ASP A 11 2.35 -6.08 -9.68
CA ASP A 11 1.87 -6.14 -11.07
C ASP A 11 0.79 -5.07 -11.35
N VAL A 12 -0.05 -4.75 -10.37
CA VAL A 12 -1.10 -3.71 -10.49
C VAL A 12 -0.52 -2.34 -10.81
N LEU A 13 0.67 -2.02 -10.31
CA LEU A 13 1.35 -0.76 -10.61
C LEU A 13 1.53 -0.59 -12.13
N PHE A 14 1.83 -1.66 -12.86
CA PHE A 14 2.03 -1.57 -14.31
C PHE A 14 0.73 -1.51 -15.13
N ASP A 15 -0.41 -1.81 -14.51
CA ASP A 15 -1.71 -1.93 -15.18
C ASP A 15 -2.64 -0.73 -14.93
N VAL A 16 -2.25 0.22 -14.05
CA VAL A 16 -3.06 1.40 -13.71
C VAL A 16 -2.61 2.66 -14.45
N PRO A 17 -3.52 3.64 -14.70
CA PRO A 17 -3.15 4.95 -15.22
C PRO A 17 -2.22 5.73 -14.27
N ASP A 18 -1.45 6.68 -14.81
CA ASP A 18 -0.47 7.47 -14.05
C ASP A 18 -1.06 8.15 -12.80
N GLU A 19 -2.28 8.68 -12.88
CA GLU A 19 -2.97 9.33 -11.74
C GLU A 19 -3.20 8.36 -10.57
N MET A 20 -3.63 7.14 -10.87
CA MET A 20 -3.83 6.08 -9.88
C MET A 20 -2.49 5.60 -9.33
N HIS A 21 -1.47 5.61 -10.18
CA HIS A 21 -0.11 5.27 -9.82
C HIS A 21 0.44 6.22 -8.75
N GLU A 22 0.25 7.54 -8.95
CA GLU A 22 0.61 8.57 -7.98
C GLU A 22 -0.16 8.41 -6.66
N GLU A 23 -1.45 8.10 -6.72
CA GLU A 23 -2.28 7.87 -5.54
C GLU A 23 -1.80 6.65 -4.73
N ILE A 24 -1.45 5.54 -5.39
CA ILE A 24 -0.89 4.36 -4.71
C ILE A 24 0.42 4.71 -4.00
N ILE A 25 1.30 5.50 -4.64
CA ILE A 25 2.56 5.95 -4.02
C ILE A 25 2.27 6.80 -2.77
N LEU A 26 1.29 7.69 -2.83
CA LEU A 26 0.88 8.51 -1.68
C LEU A 26 0.31 7.66 -0.53
N LEU A 27 -0.48 6.63 -0.84
CA LEU A 27 -1.00 5.70 0.17
C LEU A 27 0.12 4.91 0.85
N ILE A 28 1.09 4.43 0.07
CA ILE A 28 2.27 3.75 0.60
C ILE A 28 3.04 4.68 1.54
N ASP A 29 3.30 5.94 1.13
CA ASP A 29 4.01 6.90 1.97
C ASP A 29 3.26 7.17 3.29
N ALA A 30 1.94 7.39 3.23
CA ALA A 30 1.11 7.60 4.40
C ALA A 30 1.14 6.41 5.37
N VAL A 31 1.03 5.18 4.86
CA VAL A 31 1.11 3.96 5.66
C VAL A 31 2.47 3.83 6.34
N THR A 32 3.58 4.12 5.65
CA THR A 32 4.91 4.03 6.28
C THR A 32 5.16 5.09 7.36
N HIS A 33 4.47 6.22 7.31
CA HIS A 33 4.50 7.23 8.37
C HIS A 33 3.63 6.81 9.57
N ASP A 34 2.41 6.30 9.33
CA ASP A 34 1.49 5.88 10.38
C ASP A 34 1.94 4.60 11.10
N ALA A 35 2.50 3.62 10.36
CA ALA A 35 2.96 2.34 10.90
C ALA A 35 4.12 2.48 11.91
N ARG A 36 4.82 3.61 11.93
CA ARG A 36 5.78 3.93 13.02
C ARG A 36 5.10 4.11 14.38
N THR A 37 3.78 4.32 14.38
CA THR A 37 2.98 4.61 15.58
C THR A 37 2.03 3.47 15.95
N ARG A 38 1.73 2.54 15.03
CA ARG A 38 0.79 1.42 15.21
C ARG A 38 1.26 0.18 14.44
N ALA A 39 1.20 -0.98 15.09
CA ALA A 39 1.50 -2.28 14.47
C ALA A 39 0.22 -3.13 14.36
N PRO A 40 -0.60 -2.96 13.31
CA PRO A 40 -1.70 -3.87 13.03
C PRO A 40 -1.20 -5.18 12.41
N ASP A 41 -1.75 -6.32 12.84
CA ASP A 41 -1.50 -7.64 12.24
C ASP A 41 -2.06 -7.74 10.80
N LEU A 42 -3.07 -6.93 10.47
CA LEU A 42 -3.63 -6.75 9.13
C LEU A 42 -4.41 -5.42 9.09
N ALA A 43 -4.16 -4.59 8.09
CA ALA A 43 -4.81 -3.30 7.92
C ALA A 43 -5.07 -2.96 6.45
N ALA A 44 -5.93 -1.96 6.24
CA ALA A 44 -6.17 -1.38 4.93
C ALA A 44 -6.10 0.15 5.00
N ALA A 45 -5.49 0.75 4.00
CA ALA A 45 -5.50 2.19 3.76
C ALA A 45 -6.28 2.49 2.49
N PHE A 46 -7.04 3.58 2.50
CA PHE A 46 -7.93 3.98 1.42
C PHE A 46 -7.62 5.41 1.02
N GLY A 47 -7.45 5.62 -0.27
CA GLY A 47 -7.39 6.93 -0.90
C GLY A 47 -8.76 7.32 -1.45
N GLU A 48 -8.75 8.17 -2.46
CA GLU A 48 -9.95 8.59 -3.17
C GLU A 48 -10.46 7.48 -4.10
N TRP A 49 -9.55 6.83 -4.82
CA TRP A 49 -9.85 5.77 -5.79
C TRP A 49 -9.11 4.48 -5.49
N CYS A 50 -7.97 4.54 -4.80
CA CYS A 50 -7.12 3.39 -4.58
C CYS A 50 -7.16 2.86 -3.14
N TRP A 51 -6.78 1.61 -2.96
CA TRP A 51 -6.62 0.98 -1.65
C TRP A 51 -5.33 0.16 -1.56
N LEU A 52 -4.88 -0.06 -0.33
CA LEU A 52 -3.72 -0.87 0.00
C LEU A 52 -4.03 -1.75 1.22
N VAL A 53 -3.89 -3.07 1.08
CA VAL A 53 -3.99 -4.03 2.19
C VAL A 53 -2.58 -4.44 2.59
N TYR A 54 -2.29 -4.36 3.88
CA TYR A 54 -0.93 -4.55 4.39
C TYR A 54 -0.89 -5.14 5.80
N THR A 55 0.27 -5.68 6.15
CA THR A 55 0.64 -6.02 7.53
C THR A 55 1.92 -5.30 7.93
N VAL A 56 2.11 -5.10 9.23
CA VAL A 56 3.32 -4.49 9.80
C VAL A 56 4.05 -5.50 10.67
N HIS A 57 5.28 -5.82 10.28
CA HIS A 57 6.15 -6.75 11.01
C HIS A 57 7.50 -6.10 11.30
N GLY A 58 7.64 -5.55 12.51
CA GLY A 58 8.82 -4.78 12.91
C GLY A 58 8.97 -3.53 12.05
N ASP A 59 10.07 -3.44 11.31
CA ASP A 59 10.36 -2.32 10.40
C ASP A 59 9.86 -2.55 8.96
N VAL A 60 9.14 -3.64 8.70
CA VAL A 60 8.63 -4.00 7.37
C VAL A 60 7.13 -3.73 7.29
N VAL A 61 6.72 -2.99 6.25
CA VAL A 61 5.34 -2.98 5.76
C VAL A 61 5.28 -3.96 4.59
N GLU A 62 4.52 -5.03 4.74
CA GLU A 62 4.29 -6.00 3.68
C GLU A 62 2.92 -5.73 3.05
N VAL A 63 2.93 -5.38 1.76
CA VAL A 63 1.74 -5.10 0.96
C VAL A 63 1.23 -6.39 0.33
N LEU A 64 0.01 -6.74 0.70
CA LEU A 64 -0.65 -7.99 0.32
C LEU A 64 -1.61 -7.80 -0.86
N ASP A 65 -2.21 -6.62 -0.99
CA ASP A 65 -3.11 -6.30 -2.10
C ASP A 65 -3.13 -4.79 -2.37
N VAL A 66 -3.30 -4.44 -3.65
CA VAL A 66 -3.45 -3.06 -4.14
C VAL A 66 -4.48 -3.08 -5.25
N GLY A 67 -5.32 -2.05 -5.31
CA GLY A 67 -6.19 -1.84 -6.44
C GLY A 67 -6.80 -0.46 -6.44
N CYS A 68 -7.48 -0.13 -7.54
CA CYS A 68 -8.20 1.13 -7.68
C CYS A 68 -9.58 0.88 -8.26
N ALA A 69 -10.57 1.59 -7.72
CA ALA A 69 -11.93 1.61 -8.23
C ALA A 69 -11.96 2.49 -9.48
N ARG A 70 -12.57 1.97 -10.53
CA ARG A 70 -12.74 2.64 -11.82
C ARG A 70 -14.13 3.24 -11.94
#